data_AF-A0A1M6MFS9-F1
#
_entry.id   AF-A0A1M6MFS9-F1
#
_cell.length_a   1.000
_cell.length_b   1.000
_cell.length_c   1.000
_cell.angle_alpha   90.00
_cell.angle_beta   90.00
_cell.angle_gamma   90.00
#
_symmetry.space_group_name_H-M   'P 1'
#
loop_
_entity.id
_entity.type
_entity.pdbx_description
1 polymer ?
#
loop_
_entity_poly.entity_id
_entity_poly.type
_entity_poly.pdbx_seq_one_letter_code
_entity_poly.pdbx_strand_id
1 'polypeptide(L)' 'MNEYLKVLHALYINPRHLQSDFARYNAKIIAEAASRGHITCLLAGIATNKWYLTIKGAETLNEAGWMD' A
#
# COMPACT_ATOMS: atom_id res chain seq x y z
N MET A 1 5.21 14.07 -7.99
CA MET A 1 3.93 13.38 -8.24
C MET A 1 4.24 12.21 -9.16
N ASN A 2 4.85 11.13 -8.67
CA ASN A 2 4.07 9.90 -8.48
C ASN A 2 4.70 8.83 -7.54
N GLU A 3 5.47 9.24 -6.53
CA GLU A 3 6.06 8.26 -5.60
C GLU A 3 4.99 7.54 -4.77
N TYR A 4 3.88 8.22 -4.48
CA TYR A 4 2.74 7.62 -3.78
C TYR A 4 2.11 6.47 -4.57
N LEU A 5 1.73 6.67 -5.85
CA LEU A 5 1.14 5.58 -6.64
C LEU A 5 2.16 4.51 -6.98
N LYS A 6 3.46 4.83 -7.14
CA LYS A 6 4.51 3.81 -7.25
C LYS A 6 4.56 2.88 -6.04
N VAL A 7 4.46 3.43 -4.83
CA VAL A 7 4.42 2.63 -3.59
C VAL A 7 3.15 1.78 -3.52
N LEU A 8 1.98 2.36 -3.82
CA LEU A 8 0.73 1.60 -3.86
C LEU A 8 0.78 0.48 -4.91
N HIS A 9 1.30 0.75 -6.11
CA HIS A 9 1.45 -0.23 -7.17
C HIS A 9 2.46 -1.33 -6.80
N ALA A 10 3.56 -0.98 -6.12
CA ALA A 10 4.50 -1.98 -5.61
C ALA A 10 3.85 -2.91 -4.57
N LEU A 11 2.94 -2.40 -3.75
CA LEU A 11 2.15 -3.18 -2.78
C LEU A 11 1.05 -4.00 -3.45
N TYR A 12 0.48 -3.51 -4.55
CA TYR A 12 -0.45 -4.25 -5.41
C TYR A 12 0.21 -5.50 -5.98
N ILE A 13 1.39 -5.35 -6.60
CA ILE A 13 2.15 -6.47 -7.20
C ILE A 13 2.59 -7.46 -6.12
N ASN A 14 3.14 -6.95 -5.01
CA ASN A 14 3.69 -7.81 -3.96
C ASN A 14 3.54 -7.16 -2.58
N PRO A 15 2.66 -7.69 -1.71
CA PRO A 15 2.55 -7.29 -0.31
C PRO A 15 3.92 -7.33 0.40
N ARG A 16 4.30 -6.23 1.04
CA ARG A 16 5.63 -6.06 1.67
C ARG A 16 5.57 -6.22 3.17
N HIS A 17 6.60 -6.82 3.77
CA HIS A 17 6.68 -6.95 5.22
C HIS A 17 6.73 -5.58 5.92
N LEU A 18 6.10 -5.48 7.10
CA LEU A 18 6.05 -4.23 7.89
C LEU A 18 7.45 -3.71 8.24
N GLN A 19 8.39 -4.62 8.52
CA GLN A 19 9.77 -4.31 8.91
C GLN A 19 10.77 -4.38 7.75
N SER A 20 10.29 -4.39 6.49
CA SER A 20 11.18 -4.42 5.33
C SER A 20 11.89 -3.10 5.10
N ASP A 21 13.02 -3.13 4.40
CA ASP A 21 13.71 -1.92 3.92
C ASP A 21 12.79 -1.07 3.05
N PHE A 22 11.95 -1.70 2.22
CA PHE A 22 10.91 -1.00 1.48
C PHE A 22 10.02 -0.17 2.39
N ALA A 23 9.56 -0.75 3.50
CA ALA A 23 8.70 -0.04 4.43
C ALA A 23 9.43 1.11 5.15
N ARG A 24 10.72 0.91 5.45
CA ARG A 24 11.59 1.92 6.07
C ARG A 24 11.83 3.11 5.16
N TYR A 25 12.22 2.85 3.90
CA TYR A 25 12.48 3.91 2.92
C TYR A 25 11.22 4.70 2.54
N ASN A 26 10.06 4.03 2.54
CA ASN A 26 8.78 4.63 2.19
C ASN A 26 7.92 4.98 3.42
N ALA A 27 8.50 5.08 4.62
CA ALA A 27 7.75 5.19 5.88
C ALA A 27 6.71 6.32 5.88
N LYS A 28 7.05 7.49 5.32
CA LYS A 28 6.11 8.62 5.20
C LYS A 28 4.91 8.29 4.31
N ILE A 29 5.16 7.67 3.16
CA ILE A 29 4.12 7.30 2.20
C ILE A 29 3.24 6.17 2.75
N ILE A 30 3.84 5.20 3.45
CA ILE A 30 3.09 4.13 4.12
C ILE A 30 2.18 4.70 5.22
N ALA A 31 2.69 5.62 6.05
CA ALA A 31 1.88 6.26 7.08
C ALA A 31 0.71 7.03 6.47
N GLU A 32 0.95 7.76 5.38
CA GLU A 32 -0.10 8.46 4.63
C GLU A 32 -1.11 7.49 4.01
N ALA A 33 -0.65 6.43 3.35
CA ALA A 33 -1.50 5.44 2.70
C ALA A 33 -2.38 4.67 3.70
N ALA A 34 -1.82 4.33 4.87
CA ALA A 34 -2.57 3.73 5.96
C ALA A 34 -3.63 4.70 6.51
N SER A 35 -3.27 5.97 6.71
CA SER A 35 -4.19 7.01 7.20
C SER A 35 -5.35 7.28 6.23
N ARG A 36 -5.10 7.19 4.92
CA ARG A 36 -6.12 7.31 3.86
C ARG A 36 -6.96 6.05 3.70
N GLY A 37 -6.57 4.94 4.33
CA GLY A 37 -7.19 3.63 4.20
C GLY A 37 -6.93 2.95 2.85
N HIS A 38 -5.82 3.28 2.17
CA HIS A 38 -5.45 2.68 0.88
C HIS A 38 -4.69 1.37 1.08
N ILE A 39 -4.03 1.21 2.23
CA ILE A 39 -3.33 -0.01 2.62
C ILE A 39 -3.76 -0.45 4.02
N THR A 40 -3.56 -1.73 4.32
CA THR A 40 -3.86 -2.32 5.63
C THR A 40 -2.82 -3.38 6.00
N CYS A 41 -2.62 -3.60 7.29
CA CYS A 41 -1.89 -4.77 7.78
C CYS A 41 -2.84 -5.87 8.29
N LEU A 42 -4.15 -5.68 8.15
CA LEU A 42 -5.18 -6.63 8.57
C LEU A 42 -5.65 -7.47 7.39
N LEU A 43 -5.74 -8.78 7.58
CA LEU A 43 -6.38 -9.71 6.65
C LEU A 43 -7.47 -10.46 7.41
N ALA A 44 -8.72 -10.40 6.93
CA ALA A 44 -9.88 -10.99 7.60
C ALA A 44 -9.99 -10.62 9.10
N GLY A 45 -9.67 -9.37 9.45
CA GLY A 45 -9.70 -8.87 10.83
C GLY A 45 -8.51 -9.27 11.71
N ILE A 46 -7.57 -10.06 11.18
CA ILE A 46 -6.39 -10.53 11.90
C ILE A 46 -5.18 -9.69 11.48
N ALA A 47 -4.42 -9.22 12.47
CA ALA A 47 -3.17 -8.50 12.22
C ALA A 47 -2.12 -9.44 11.60
N THR A 48 -1.51 -8.96 10.51
CA THR A 48 -0.46 -9.68 9.78
C THR A 48 0.85 -8.89 9.83
N ASN A 49 1.92 -9.51 9.35
CA ASN A 49 3.24 -8.89 9.27
C ASN A 49 3.54 -8.27 7.88
N LYS A 50 2.51 -7.97 7.09
CA LYS A 50 2.65 -7.37 5.75
C LYS A 50 1.67 -6.21 5.54
N TRP A 51 2.04 -5.32 4.64
CA TRP A 51 1.19 -4.29 4.06
C TRP A 51 0.50 -4.84 2.82
N TYR A 52 -0.83 -4.73 2.80
CA TYR A 52 -1.69 -5.11 1.69
C TYR A 52 -2.38 -3.88 1.13
N LEU A 53 -2.60 -3.87 -0.18
CA LEU A 53 -3.49 -2.91 -0.80
C LEU A 53 -4.94 -3.24 -0.43
N THR A 54 -5.73 -2.20 -0.15
CA THR A 54 -7.18 -2.32 0.06
C THR A 54 -7.94 -2.09 -1.25
N ILE A 55 -9.25 -2.33 -1.24
CA ILE A 55 -10.14 -1.99 -2.37
C ILE A 55 -10.04 -0.50 -2.72
N LYS A 56 -10.11 0.38 -1.73
CA LYS A 56 -9.97 1.84 -1.92
C LYS A 56 -8.62 2.22 -2.54
N GLY A 57 -7.55 1.54 -2.12
CA GLY A 57 -6.22 1.71 -2.70
C GLY A 57 -6.15 1.25 -4.16
N ALA A 58 -6.85 0.18 -4.51
CA ALA A 58 -6.96 -0.32 -5.88
C ALA A 58 -7.75 0.63 -6.78
N GLU A 59 -8.90 1.13 -6.31
CA GLU A 59 -9.70 2.15 -7.02
C GLU A 59 -8.86 3.40 -7.32
N THR A 60 -8.08 3.86 -6.34
CA THR A 60 -7.16 5.00 -6.53
C THR A 60 -6.10 4.73 -7.61
N LEU A 61 -5.57 3.51 -7.70
CA LEU A 61 -4.61 3.14 -8.75
C LEU A 61 -5.28 3.07 -10.13
N ASN A 62 -6.48 2.50 -10.19
CA ASN A 62 -7.26 2.39 -11.42
C ASN A 62 -7.63 3.76 -11.99
N GLU A 63 -8.15 4.67 -11.15
CA GLU A 63 -8.46 6.06 -11.54
C GLU A 63 -7.24 6.82 -12.07
N ALA A 64 -6.04 6.46 -11.60
CA ALA A 64 -4.80 7.06 -12.04
C ALA A 64 -4.19 6.40 -13.29
N GLY A 65 -4.76 5.30 -13.80
CA GLY A 65 -4.24 4.53 -14.93
C GLY A 65 -3.02 3.66 -14.59
N TRP A 66 -2.95 3.14 -13.35
CA TRP A 66 -1.87 2.28 -12.84
C TRP A 66 -2.30 0.82 -12.63
N MET A 67 -3.49 0.45 -13.11
CA MET A 67 -3.95 -0.93 -13.21
C MET A 67 -4.28 -1.22 -14.67
N ASP A 68 -3.75 -2.34 -15.18
CA ASP A 68 -4.05 -2.88 -16.51
C ASP A 68 -5.37 -3.67 -16.53
#